data_AF-A0A438EEG1-F1
#
_entry.id   AF-A0A438EEG1-F1
#
_cell.length_a   1.000
_cell.length_b   1.000
_cell.length_c   1.000
_cell.angle_alpha   90.00
_cell.angle_beta   90.00
_cell.angle_gamma   90.00
#
_symmetry.space_group_name_H-M   'P 1'
#
loop_
_entity.id
_entity.type
_entity.pdbx_description
1 polymer ?
#
loop_
_entity_poly.entity_id
_entity_poly.type
_entity_poly.pdbx_seq_one_letter_code
_entity_poly.pdbx_strand_id
1 'polypeptide(L)'
;MAMKLLKLLFILSITTSIVSAASSANENNEDNSILGAAWSADENKEDSAVESHLALPEGEETTSSNGTSDFMLQNKYLICDKFPQICRRKSTPGPDCCQKKCVNLTKDPNNCGECRRKCRHNYICCSGHCVNPYVDPLNCGSCGKKCKNWEACLYGMCSYA
;
A
#
# COMPACT_ATOMS: atom_id res chain seq x y z
N MET A 1 -59.12 -8.09 -6.25
CA MET A 1 -58.56 -8.06 -7.62
C MET A 1 -57.58 -6.89 -7.84
N ALA A 2 -57.80 -5.70 -7.26
CA ALA A 2 -56.92 -4.53 -7.43
C ALA A 2 -55.47 -4.70 -6.94
N MET A 3 -55.25 -5.43 -5.85
CA MET A 3 -53.89 -5.64 -5.29
C MET A 3 -53.00 -6.55 -6.15
N LYS A 4 -53.58 -7.44 -6.96
CA LYS A 4 -52.83 -8.27 -7.92
C LYS A 4 -52.36 -7.43 -9.11
N LEU A 5 -53.17 -6.47 -9.55
CA LEU A 5 -52.83 -5.55 -10.64
C LEU A 5 -51.68 -4.61 -10.24
N LEU A 6 -51.70 -4.08 -9.01
CA LEU A 6 -50.63 -3.21 -8.51
C LEU A 6 -49.28 -3.95 -8.40
N LYS A 7 -49.29 -5.22 -7.95
CA LYS A 7 -48.07 -6.05 -7.92
C LYS A 7 -47.53 -6.36 -9.32
N LEU A 8 -48.40 -6.55 -10.32
CA LEU A 8 -48.00 -6.78 -11.71
C LEU A 8 -47.31 -5.55 -12.31
N LEU A 9 -47.82 -4.34 -12.02
CA LEU A 9 -47.23 -3.08 -12.48
C LEU A 9 -45.84 -2.83 -11.85
N PHE A 10 -45.65 -3.17 -10.57
CA PHE A 10 -44.34 -3.11 -9.93
C PHE A 10 -43.33 -4.08 -10.59
N ILE A 11 -43.74 -5.30 -10.93
CA ILE A 11 -42.86 -6.30 -11.56
C ILE A 11 -42.45 -5.86 -12.99
N LEU A 12 -43.39 -5.28 -13.76
CA LEU A 12 -43.11 -4.76 -15.11
C LEU A 12 -42.15 -3.56 -15.12
N SER A 13 -42.14 -2.74 -14.08
CA SER A 13 -41.19 -1.62 -13.96
C SER A 13 -39.74 -2.04 -13.66
N ILE A 14 -39.54 -3.23 -13.07
CA ILE A 14 -38.20 -3.73 -12.71
C ILE A 14 -37.50 -4.35 -13.93
N THR A 15 -38.25 -4.79 -14.94
CA THR A 15 -37.70 -5.52 -16.10
C THR A 15 -37.20 -4.65 -17.26
N THR A 16 -37.35 -3.32 -17.23
CA THR A 16 -36.96 -2.45 -18.36
C THR A 16 -35.56 -1.82 -18.26
N SER A 17 -34.69 -2.27 -17.34
CA SER A 17 -33.35 -1.69 -17.17
C SER A 17 -32.17 -2.61 -17.52
N ILE A 18 -32.37 -3.69 -18.31
CA ILE A 18 -31.25 -4.49 -18.83
C ILE A 18 -31.41 -4.70 -20.34
N VAL A 19 -31.13 -3.65 -21.10
CA VAL A 19 -30.62 -3.77 -22.47
C VAL A 19 -29.38 -2.90 -22.54
N SER A 20 -28.22 -3.52 -22.33
CA SER A 20 -26.91 -3.01 -22.73
C SER A 20 -26.16 -4.15 -23.41
N ALA A 21 -25.60 -3.82 -24.56
CA ALA A 21 -25.04 -4.65 -25.60
C ALA A 21 -24.13 -5.81 -25.13
N ALA A 22 -24.35 -6.98 -25.75
CA ALA A 22 -23.37 -8.04 -25.84
C ALA A 22 -22.43 -7.74 -27.01
N SER A 23 -21.14 -7.57 -26.74
CA SER A 23 -20.06 -7.77 -27.72
C SER A 23 -18.70 -7.82 -27.04
N SER A 24 -18.20 -9.04 -26.84
CA SER A 24 -16.84 -9.48 -27.20
C SER A 24 -16.64 -10.92 -26.70
N ALA A 25 -16.85 -11.89 -27.60
CA ALA A 25 -16.33 -13.23 -27.42
C ALA A 25 -14.82 -13.20 -27.68
N ASN A 26 -14.16 -13.96 -26.83
CA ASN A 26 -12.75 -14.22 -26.64
C ASN A 26 -12.12 -14.99 -27.83
N GLU A 27 -10.96 -14.56 -28.32
CA GLU A 27 -9.97 -15.44 -28.97
C GLU A 27 -8.68 -15.34 -28.17
N ASN A 28 -8.46 -16.36 -27.32
CA ASN A 28 -7.15 -16.67 -26.79
C ASN A 28 -6.43 -17.56 -27.80
N ASN A 29 -5.15 -17.26 -28.08
CA ASN A 29 -4.01 -18.16 -27.85
C ASN A 29 -2.93 -18.02 -28.93
N GLU A 30 -1.78 -17.46 -28.56
CA GLU A 30 -0.45 -17.92 -29.01
C GLU A 30 0.56 -17.70 -27.86
N ASP A 31 0.84 -18.80 -27.16
CA ASP A 31 2.11 -19.28 -26.62
C ASP A 31 3.29 -18.29 -26.47
N ASN A 32 3.78 -18.13 -25.24
CA ASN A 32 5.23 -18.26 -25.06
C ASN A 32 5.62 -18.82 -23.68
N SER A 33 6.15 -20.04 -23.74
CA SER A 33 6.80 -20.78 -22.68
C SER A 33 8.23 -20.25 -22.51
N ILE A 34 8.59 -19.71 -21.34
CA ILE A 34 9.95 -19.86 -20.79
C ILE A 34 9.88 -20.01 -19.25
N LEU A 35 10.25 -21.22 -18.83
CA LEU A 35 10.81 -21.66 -17.54
C LEU A 35 10.26 -21.02 -16.24
N GLY A 36 9.39 -21.79 -15.59
CA GLY A 36 9.27 -21.77 -14.13
C GLY A 36 10.48 -22.47 -13.51
N ALA A 37 11.22 -21.75 -12.67
CA ALA A 37 12.05 -22.34 -11.65
C ALA A 37 11.36 -22.12 -10.30
N ALA A 38 10.95 -23.23 -9.70
CA ALA A 38 10.42 -23.31 -8.35
C ALA A 38 11.45 -22.77 -7.35
N TRP A 39 11.00 -21.95 -6.40
CA TRP A 39 11.75 -21.70 -5.17
C TRP A 39 11.06 -22.47 -4.05
N SER A 40 11.55 -23.69 -3.86
CA SER A 40 11.34 -24.47 -2.64
C SER A 40 12.07 -23.78 -1.49
N ALA A 41 11.44 -23.81 -0.31
CA ALA A 41 12.14 -23.64 0.95
C ALA A 41 13.17 -24.77 1.10
N ASP A 42 14.40 -24.46 1.51
CA ASP A 42 15.08 -25.12 2.64
C ASP A 42 16.42 -24.47 3.00
N GLU A 43 16.89 -24.85 4.19
CA GLU A 43 17.82 -24.25 5.14
C GLU A 43 19.27 -23.91 4.72
N ASN A 44 19.82 -22.92 5.45
CA ASN A 44 21.20 -22.78 5.93
C ASN A 44 22.37 -23.21 5.03
N LYS A 45 23.13 -22.23 4.52
CA LYS A 45 24.60 -22.27 4.63
C LYS A 45 25.23 -20.88 4.57
N GLU A 46 26.07 -20.61 5.55
CA GLU A 46 26.97 -19.47 5.67
C GLU A 46 27.83 -19.33 4.40
N ASP A 47 27.97 -18.11 3.88
CA ASP A 47 29.27 -17.45 3.71
C ASP A 47 29.13 -16.09 3.02
N SER A 48 29.95 -15.15 3.49
CA SER A 48 30.26 -13.82 2.94
C SER A 48 29.32 -12.66 3.32
N ALA A 49 29.66 -12.08 4.47
CA ALA A 49 29.30 -10.73 4.87
C ALA A 49 29.59 -9.72 3.75
N VAL A 50 28.54 -9.03 3.27
CA VAL A 50 28.70 -7.66 2.76
C VAL A 50 28.23 -6.74 3.86
N GLU A 51 29.21 -6.38 4.68
CA GLU A 51 29.15 -5.41 5.74
C GLU A 51 28.77 -4.03 5.17
N SER A 52 27.48 -3.67 5.16
CA SER A 52 27.09 -2.29 4.92
C SER A 52 27.05 -1.53 6.24
N HIS A 53 28.21 -1.42 6.90
CA HIS A 53 28.41 -0.46 7.98
C HIS A 53 28.45 0.94 7.38
N LEU A 54 27.31 1.62 7.35
CA LEU A 54 27.30 3.07 7.38
C LEU A 54 27.46 3.49 8.84
N ALA A 55 28.71 3.42 9.29
CA ALA A 55 29.17 4.09 10.49
C ALA A 55 28.85 5.59 10.36
N LEU A 56 28.17 6.12 11.37
CA LEU A 56 28.17 7.55 11.66
C LEU A 56 29.63 7.94 11.93
N PRO A 57 30.21 8.93 11.23
CA PRO A 57 31.55 9.37 11.58
C PRO A 57 31.45 10.19 12.87
N GLU A 58 32.04 9.61 13.92
CA GLU A 58 32.58 10.36 15.04
C GLU A 58 33.68 11.29 14.52
N GLY A 59 33.75 12.50 15.07
CA GLY A 59 34.59 13.56 14.54
C GLY A 59 36.07 13.22 14.58
N GLU A 60 36.76 13.45 13.46
CA GLU A 60 38.22 13.61 13.44
C GLU A 60 38.62 14.73 12.48
N GLU A 61 39.39 15.67 13.04
CA GLU A 61 40.10 16.71 12.31
C GLU A 61 41.20 16.06 11.46
N THR A 62 41.23 16.33 10.15
CA THR A 62 42.43 16.07 9.34
C THR A 62 42.76 17.27 8.47
N THR A 63 44.02 17.67 8.57
CA THR A 63 44.68 18.77 7.88
C THR A 63 45.27 18.30 6.54
N SER A 64 45.39 19.24 5.58
CA SER A 64 46.34 19.24 4.44
C SER A 64 46.03 18.28 3.26
N SER A 65 46.22 18.58 1.96
CA SER A 65 46.44 19.77 1.13
C SER A 65 46.27 19.32 -0.34
N ASN A 66 45.87 20.26 -1.21
CA ASN A 66 45.95 20.21 -2.69
C ASN A 66 44.95 19.33 -3.47
N GLY A 67 43.87 19.98 -3.91
CA GLY A 67 42.98 19.48 -4.96
C GLY A 67 41.83 20.45 -5.18
N THR A 68 42.00 21.39 -6.12
CA THR A 68 40.95 22.32 -6.57
C THR A 68 39.87 21.56 -7.33
N SER A 69 38.92 21.02 -6.59
CA SER A 69 37.56 20.83 -7.06
C SER A 69 36.68 21.23 -5.89
N ASP A 70 35.69 22.07 -6.18
CA ASP A 70 34.71 22.63 -5.26
C ASP A 70 33.87 21.54 -4.57
N PHE A 71 34.51 20.72 -3.74
CA PHE A 71 33.90 19.71 -2.86
C PHE A 71 33.90 20.23 -1.41
N MET A 72 33.78 21.55 -1.25
CA MET A 72 33.64 22.20 0.04
C MET A 72 32.47 23.17 -0.01
N LEU A 73 31.34 22.72 -0.55
CA LEU A 73 30.05 23.28 -0.19
C LEU A 73 29.02 22.18 0.00
N GLN A 74 28.66 22.04 1.27
CA GLN A 74 27.34 21.71 1.75
C GLN A 74 27.09 20.20 1.90
N ASN A 75 27.28 19.73 3.14
CA ASN A 75 26.40 18.76 3.79
C ASN A 75 24.96 19.32 3.82
N LYS A 76 24.42 19.58 2.61
CA LYS A 76 23.15 20.24 2.34
C LYS A 76 22.13 19.16 2.62
N TYR A 77 21.59 19.18 3.83
CA TYR A 77 20.43 18.43 4.28
C TYR A 77 19.73 17.71 3.12
N LEU A 78 20.01 16.42 2.97
CA LEU A 78 19.38 15.57 1.96
C LEU A 78 17.91 15.42 2.36
N ILE A 79 17.09 16.38 1.95
CA ILE A 79 15.64 16.43 2.20
C ILE A 79 14.90 15.87 1.01
N CYS A 80 13.80 15.15 1.29
CA CYS A 80 13.05 14.49 0.23
C CYS A 80 12.34 15.47 -0.71
N ASP A 81 12.09 16.71 -0.28
CA ASP A 81 11.50 17.76 -1.11
C ASP A 81 12.38 18.09 -2.33
N LYS A 82 13.71 17.94 -2.19
CA LYS A 82 14.67 18.16 -3.29
C LYS A 82 15.19 16.86 -3.89
N PHE A 83 15.25 15.79 -3.08
CA PHE A 83 15.75 14.49 -3.50
C PHE A 83 14.74 13.39 -3.14
N PRO A 84 13.64 13.22 -3.90
CA PRO A 84 12.58 12.27 -3.55
C PRO A 84 13.06 10.82 -3.43
N GLN A 85 14.14 10.47 -4.14
CA GLN A 85 14.69 9.11 -4.16
C GLN A 85 15.19 8.64 -2.79
N ILE A 86 15.50 9.54 -1.86
CA ILE A 86 15.99 9.16 -0.54
C ILE A 86 14.97 8.34 0.26
N CYS A 87 13.67 8.51 -0.02
CA CYS A 87 12.57 7.81 0.65
C CYS A 87 12.35 6.38 0.14
N ARG A 88 12.97 6.00 -0.97
CA ARG A 88 12.87 4.62 -1.47
C ARG A 88 13.86 3.67 -0.78
N ARG A 89 14.70 4.19 0.11
CA ARG A 89 15.65 3.38 0.89
C ARG A 89 14.92 2.61 1.98
N LYS A 90 15.31 1.35 2.19
CA LYS A 90 14.73 0.46 3.20
C LYS A 90 14.78 1.00 4.63
N SER A 91 15.74 1.86 4.94
CA SER A 91 15.90 2.49 6.27
C SER A 91 14.94 3.66 6.55
N THR A 92 14.05 4.00 5.60
CA THR A 92 13.10 5.10 5.77
C THR A 92 11.68 4.60 6.03
N PRO A 93 10.81 5.40 6.68
CA PRO A 93 9.46 4.96 7.04
C PRO A 93 8.52 4.69 5.85
N GLY A 94 8.86 5.16 4.66
CA GLY A 94 8.09 4.90 3.45
C GLY A 94 8.58 5.69 2.25
N PRO A 95 8.03 5.40 1.06
CA PRO A 95 8.51 5.92 -0.22
C PRO A 95 8.10 7.36 -0.50
N ASP A 96 7.17 7.92 0.27
CA ASP A 96 6.50 9.17 -0.05
C ASP A 96 7.11 10.34 0.72
N CYS A 97 7.34 11.45 0.04
CA CYS A 97 7.82 12.66 0.70
C CYS A 97 6.65 13.52 1.21
N CYS A 98 6.67 13.82 2.51
CA CYS A 98 5.72 14.70 3.17
C CYS A 98 6.48 15.66 4.09
N GLN A 99 6.53 16.95 3.74
CA GLN A 99 7.20 18.00 4.50
C GLN A 99 8.64 17.63 4.92
N LYS A 100 9.51 17.33 3.96
CA LYS A 100 10.91 16.91 4.18
C LYS A 100 11.09 15.57 4.88
N LYS A 101 10.01 14.87 5.25
CA LYS A 101 10.04 13.55 5.89
C LYS A 101 9.52 12.48 4.95
N CYS A 102 10.15 11.31 5.00
CA CYS A 102 9.68 10.13 4.29
C CYS A 102 8.59 9.45 5.12
N VAL A 103 7.43 9.21 4.51
CA VAL A 103 6.25 8.57 5.11
C VAL A 103 5.69 7.52 4.16
N ASN A 104 4.74 6.71 4.63
CA ASN A 104 4.06 5.75 3.79
C ASN A 104 2.58 6.14 3.66
N LEU A 105 2.18 6.69 2.52
CA LEU A 105 0.80 7.15 2.33
C LEU A 105 -0.22 6.01 2.36
N THR A 106 0.22 4.76 2.22
CA THR A 106 -0.67 3.59 2.22
C THR A 106 -0.91 2.98 3.60
N LYS A 107 -0.09 3.35 4.60
CA LYS A 107 -0.08 2.73 5.93
C LYS A 107 -0.07 3.72 7.09
N ASP A 108 0.43 4.95 6.88
CA ASP A 108 0.52 5.96 7.94
C ASP A 108 -0.85 6.61 8.20
N PRO A 109 -1.47 6.41 9.38
CA PRO A 109 -2.75 7.01 9.71
C PRO A 109 -2.72 8.54 9.81
N ASN A 110 -1.55 9.18 9.89
CA ASN A 110 -1.43 10.64 9.90
C ASN A 110 -1.26 11.24 8.50
N ASN A 111 -0.97 10.42 7.50
CA ASN A 111 -0.68 10.83 6.12
C ASN A 111 -1.37 9.87 5.13
N CYS A 112 -2.63 9.50 5.38
CA CYS A 112 -3.26 8.42 4.64
C CYS A 112 -3.80 8.88 3.27
N GLY A 113 -3.25 8.33 2.20
CA GLY A 113 -3.55 8.67 0.81
C GLY A 113 -2.97 10.01 0.34
N GLU A 114 -2.73 10.93 1.28
CA GLU A 114 -2.15 12.24 1.03
C GLU A 114 -1.42 12.77 2.27
N CYS A 115 -0.38 13.58 2.05
CA CYS A 115 0.37 14.22 3.12
C CYS A 115 -0.55 15.06 4.02
N ARG A 116 -0.43 14.90 5.34
CA ARG A 116 -1.28 15.50 6.40
C ARG A 116 -2.75 15.08 6.39
N ARG A 117 -3.14 14.08 5.60
CA ARG A 117 -4.49 13.53 5.65
C ARG A 117 -4.60 12.52 6.79
N LYS A 118 -4.89 13.03 7.98
CA LYS A 118 -5.04 12.21 9.19
C LYS A 118 -6.39 11.48 9.21
N CYS A 119 -6.36 10.19 9.50
CA CYS A 119 -7.55 9.40 9.75
C CYS A 119 -8.26 9.82 11.05
N ARG A 120 -9.57 9.64 11.09
CA ARG A 120 -10.36 9.84 12.31
C ARG A 120 -9.88 8.91 13.42
N HIS A 121 -10.21 9.25 14.66
CA HIS A 121 -9.91 8.38 15.80
C HIS A 121 -10.48 6.98 15.57
N ASN A 122 -9.72 5.95 15.94
CA ASN A 122 -10.04 4.53 15.73
C ASN A 122 -10.09 4.05 14.26
N TYR A 123 -9.68 4.87 13.28
CA TYR A 123 -9.52 4.44 11.89
C TYR A 123 -8.06 4.13 11.60
N ILE A 124 -7.82 3.16 10.73
CA ILE A 124 -6.48 2.80 10.25
C ILE A 124 -6.34 3.20 8.77
N CYS A 125 -5.09 3.38 8.31
CA CYS A 125 -4.82 3.62 6.91
C CYS A 125 -4.56 2.29 6.19
N CYS A 126 -5.42 1.95 5.24
CA CYS A 126 -5.28 0.78 4.39
C CYS A 126 -5.30 1.20 2.93
N SER A 127 -4.20 0.96 2.22
CA SER A 127 -4.07 1.26 0.80
C SER A 127 -4.39 2.72 0.45
N GLY A 128 -4.09 3.66 1.36
CA GLY A 128 -4.36 5.09 1.18
C GLY A 128 -5.77 5.54 1.56
N HIS A 129 -6.57 4.64 2.15
CA HIS A 129 -7.92 4.93 2.62
C HIS A 129 -8.03 4.74 4.13
N CYS A 130 -8.68 5.70 4.80
CA CYS A 130 -9.03 5.55 6.20
C CYS A 130 -10.22 4.61 6.32
N VAL A 131 -10.01 3.45 6.93
CA VAL A 131 -11.05 2.43 7.14
C VAL A 131 -11.29 2.22 8.63
N ASN A 132 -12.51 1.83 9.00
CA ASN A 132 -12.84 1.48 10.36
C ASN A 132 -12.65 -0.03 10.57
N PRO A 133 -11.56 -0.46 11.23
CA PRO A 133 -11.26 -1.88 11.36
C PRO A 133 -12.24 -2.60 12.31
N TYR A 134 -13.10 -1.87 13.03
CA TYR A 134 -14.04 -2.46 13.99
C TYR A 134 -15.31 -3.02 13.35
N VAL A 135 -15.64 -2.56 12.13
CA VAL A 135 -16.90 -2.88 11.46
C VAL A 135 -16.73 -3.21 9.97
N ASP A 136 -15.57 -2.93 9.38
CA ASP A 136 -15.31 -3.23 7.98
C ASP A 136 -14.99 -4.73 7.79
N PRO A 137 -15.84 -5.51 7.09
CA PRO A 137 -15.62 -6.94 6.87
C PRO A 137 -14.43 -7.25 5.96
N LEU A 138 -13.91 -6.26 5.22
CA LEU A 138 -12.72 -6.41 4.37
C LEU A 138 -11.42 -6.04 5.10
N ASN A 139 -11.51 -5.35 6.24
CA ASN A 139 -10.37 -4.84 7.00
C ASN A 139 -10.55 -5.08 8.51
N CYS A 140 -11.10 -6.23 8.90
CA CYS A 140 -11.56 -6.50 10.24
C CYS A 140 -10.40 -6.72 11.22
N GLY A 141 -10.13 -5.72 12.05
CA GLY A 141 -9.00 -5.67 13.00
C GLY A 141 -7.67 -5.23 12.37
N SER A 142 -7.46 -5.44 11.07
CA SER A 142 -6.27 -5.01 10.35
C SER A 142 -6.53 -4.92 8.83
N CYS A 143 -5.66 -4.21 8.10
CA CYS A 143 -5.78 -4.05 6.66
C CYS A 143 -5.81 -5.40 5.93
N GLY A 144 -6.80 -5.59 5.05
CA GLY A 144 -6.96 -6.79 4.24
C GLY A 144 -7.42 -8.04 5.00
N LYS A 145 -7.66 -7.94 6.33
CA LYS A 145 -8.20 -9.06 7.11
C LYS A 145 -9.69 -9.20 6.83
N LYS A 146 -10.00 -9.97 5.80
CA LYS A 146 -11.36 -10.28 5.39
C LYS A 146 -11.97 -11.38 6.26
N CYS A 147 -13.21 -11.21 6.72
CA CYS A 147 -13.97 -12.27 7.38
C CYS A 147 -14.48 -13.31 6.38
N LYS A 148 -14.73 -14.56 6.83
CA LYS A 148 -15.24 -15.60 5.92
C LYS A 148 -16.68 -15.28 5.50
N ASN A 149 -17.15 -15.98 4.47
CA ASN A 149 -18.43 -15.77 3.78
C ASN A 149 -19.56 -15.27 4.70
N TRP A 150 -19.92 -13.99 4.55
CA TRP A 150 -21.03 -13.30 5.25
C TRP A 150 -20.86 -13.07 6.76
N GLU A 151 -19.71 -13.41 7.34
CA GLU A 151 -19.40 -13.07 8.72
C GLU A 151 -19.32 -11.54 8.89
N ALA A 152 -19.95 -11.04 9.95
CA ALA A 152 -19.87 -9.64 10.31
C ALA A 152 -18.52 -9.36 10.99
N CYS A 153 -17.98 -8.15 10.78
CA CYS A 153 -16.92 -7.62 11.62
C CYS A 153 -17.54 -6.92 12.83
N LEU A 154 -17.30 -7.45 14.02
CA LEU A 154 -17.81 -6.90 15.27
C LEU A 154 -16.63 -6.63 16.20
N TYR A 155 -16.45 -5.36 16.57
CA TYR A 155 -15.39 -4.90 17.48
C TYR A 155 -13.97 -5.32 17.02
N GLY A 156 -13.75 -5.43 15.71
CA GLY A 156 -12.46 -5.80 15.13
C GLY A 156 -12.20 -7.31 15.04
N MET A 157 -13.23 -8.12 15.29
CA MET A 157 -13.19 -9.57 15.21
C MET A 157 -14.29 -10.07 14.28
N CYS A 158 -14.01 -11.12 13.52
CA CYS A 158 -15.01 -11.77 12.68
C CYS A 158 -15.97 -12.55 13.58
N SER A 159 -17.27 -12.43 13.33
CA SER A 159 -18.29 -13.18 14.07
C SER A 159 -18.14 -14.69 13.84
N TYR A 160 -18.35 -15.49 14.88
CA TYR A 160 -18.29 -16.96 14.82
C TYR A 160 -19.57 -17.63 14.27
N ALA A 161 -20.34 -16.96 13.42
CA ALA A 161 -21.65 -17.44 12.98
C ALA A 161 -21.55 -18.74 12.16
#